data_AF-A0A2D7NB80-F1
#
_entry.id   AF-A0A2D7NB80-F1
#
_cell.length_a   1.000
_cell.length_b   1.000
_cell.length_c   1.000
_cell.angle_alpha   90.00
_cell.angle_beta   90.00
_cell.angle_gamma   90.00
#
_symmetry.space_group_name_H-M   'P 1'
#
loop_
_entity.id
_entity.type
_entity.pdbx_description
1 polymer ?
#
loop_
_entity_poly.entity_id
_entity_poly.type
_entity_poly.pdbx_seq_one_letter_code
_entity_poly.pdbx_strand_id
1 'polypeptide(L)'
;MKQYFTGFFTAICLILSLLLFIGAEREKTGNVVVESITIVDPANNKKIFINGNSISLFDKNQNLKGILGANNKSGYVYLFNHNNYKVFRAGSMYGDGHTGNGYISLGNQYGDYGWSVTGKESSEHYK
;
A
#
# COMPACT_ATOMS: atom_id res chain seq x y z
N MET A 1 -62.73 13.25 -3.14
CA MET A 1 -61.61 13.05 -2.18
C MET A 1 -60.49 12.12 -2.68
N LYS A 2 -60.76 11.11 -3.54
CA LYS A 2 -59.72 10.16 -3.99
C LYS A 2 -58.56 10.79 -4.79
N GLN A 3 -58.84 11.77 -5.67
CA GLN A 3 -57.81 12.47 -6.46
C GLN A 3 -56.85 13.34 -5.62
N TYR A 4 -57.34 13.92 -4.52
CA TYR A 4 -56.50 14.69 -3.60
C TYR A 4 -55.53 13.80 -2.83
N PHE A 5 -55.96 12.60 -2.46
CA PHE A 5 -55.13 11.64 -1.75
C PHE A 5 -54.01 11.09 -2.65
N THR A 6 -54.30 10.81 -3.91
CA THR A 6 -53.28 10.37 -4.88
C THR A 6 -52.28 11.48 -5.21
N GLY A 7 -52.75 12.73 -5.39
CA GLY A 7 -51.87 13.87 -5.66
C GLY A 7 -50.97 14.23 -4.47
N PHE A 8 -51.48 14.09 -3.25
CA PHE A 8 -50.70 14.27 -2.03
C PHE A 8 -49.58 13.22 -1.90
N PHE A 9 -49.89 11.95 -2.18
CA PHE A 9 -48.91 10.87 -2.10
C PHE A 9 -47.81 10.99 -3.17
N THR A 10 -48.16 11.33 -4.41
CA THR A 10 -47.17 11.56 -5.47
C THR A 10 -46.29 12.77 -5.19
N ALA A 11 -46.85 13.86 -4.67
CA ALA A 11 -46.08 15.04 -4.28
C ALA A 11 -45.06 14.72 -3.16
N ILE A 12 -45.48 13.98 -2.13
CA ILE A 12 -44.56 13.51 -1.08
C ILE A 12 -43.44 12.65 -1.66
N CYS A 13 -43.78 11.71 -2.54
CA CYS A 13 -42.79 10.81 -3.13
C CYS A 13 -41.75 11.55 -3.98
N LEU A 14 -42.17 12.56 -4.75
CA LEU A 14 -41.28 13.42 -5.54
C LEU A 14 -40.41 14.32 -4.65
N ILE A 15 -40.97 14.89 -3.58
CA ILE A 15 -40.22 15.71 -2.62
C ILE A 15 -39.16 14.86 -1.91
N LEU A 16 -39.51 13.65 -1.44
CA LEU A 16 -38.57 12.73 -0.82
C LEU A 16 -37.46 12.30 -1.78
N SER A 17 -37.80 12.01 -3.03
CA SER A 17 -36.82 11.65 -4.07
C SER A 17 -35.84 12.80 -4.34
N LEU A 18 -36.35 14.04 -4.41
CA LEU A 18 -35.52 15.22 -4.60
C LEU A 18 -34.60 15.49 -3.40
N LEU A 19 -35.11 15.34 -2.17
CA LEU A 19 -34.34 15.50 -0.95
C LEU A 19 -33.23 14.44 -0.83
N LEU A 20 -33.52 13.17 -1.16
CA LEU A 20 -32.53 12.11 -1.20
C LEU A 20 -31.47 12.37 -2.28
N PHE A 21 -31.87 12.87 -3.45
CA PHE A 21 -30.94 13.18 -4.54
C PHE A 21 -29.99 14.34 -4.16
N ILE A 22 -30.51 15.41 -3.55
CA ILE A 22 -29.70 16.53 -3.05
C ILE A 22 -28.78 16.08 -1.90
N GLY A 23 -29.26 15.18 -1.03
CA GLY A 23 -28.46 14.62 0.06
C GLY A 23 -27.40 13.61 -0.39
N ALA A 24 -27.59 12.95 -1.53
CA ALA A 24 -26.63 12.01 -2.09
C ALA A 24 -25.48 12.70 -2.85
N GLU A 25 -25.66 13.94 -3.29
CA GLU A 25 -24.59 14.70 -3.90
C GLU A 25 -23.63 15.28 -2.84
N ARG A 26 -22.42 14.69 -2.86
CA ARG A 26 -21.16 15.09 -2.20
C ARG A 26 -20.82 14.36 -0.92
N GLU A 27 -20.39 13.12 -1.09
CA GLU A 27 -19.19 12.69 -0.37
C GLU A 27 -18.09 12.42 -1.41
N LYS A 28 -17.11 13.33 -1.49
CA LYS A 28 -15.77 12.85 -1.84
C LYS A 28 -15.43 11.91 -0.71
N THR A 29 -15.56 10.60 -0.92
CA THR A 29 -15.14 9.61 0.07
C THR A 29 -13.74 9.99 0.49
N GLY A 30 -13.58 10.40 1.75
CA GLY A 30 -12.31 10.88 2.26
C GLY A 30 -11.28 9.75 2.35
N ASN A 31 -10.26 9.95 3.17
CA ASN A 31 -9.32 8.87 3.43
C ASN A 31 -10.01 7.71 4.14
N VAL A 32 -9.74 6.47 3.70
CA VAL A 32 -10.08 5.28 4.47
C VAL A 32 -9.06 5.14 5.60
N VAL A 33 -9.48 5.43 6.83
CA VAL A 33 -8.64 5.31 8.04
C VAL A 33 -8.93 3.97 8.71
N VAL A 34 -8.01 3.03 8.57
CA VAL A 34 -8.08 1.69 9.14
C VAL A 34 -6.72 1.28 9.69
N GLU A 35 -6.71 0.36 10.66
CA GLU A 35 -5.46 -0.17 11.22
C GLU A 35 -4.68 -1.01 10.19
N SER A 36 -5.40 -1.81 9.40
CA SER A 36 -4.81 -2.62 8.34
C SER A 36 -5.82 -2.93 7.23
N ILE A 37 -5.30 -3.24 6.05
CA ILE A 37 -6.06 -3.80 4.93
C ILE A 37 -5.46 -5.16 4.61
N THR A 38 -6.31 -6.18 4.57
CA THR A 38 -5.93 -7.52 4.13
C THR A 38 -6.67 -7.83 2.83
N ILE A 39 -5.92 -8.02 1.75
CA ILE A 39 -6.45 -8.50 0.47
C ILE A 39 -6.20 -10.00 0.43
N VAL A 40 -7.27 -10.78 0.33
CA VAL A 40 -7.21 -12.25 0.24
C VAL A 40 -7.64 -12.71 -1.14
N ASP A 41 -6.91 -13.67 -1.69
CA ASP A 41 -7.33 -14.48 -2.83
C ASP A 41 -7.62 -15.89 -2.30
N PRO A 42 -8.89 -16.21 -1.97
CA PRO A 42 -9.24 -17.49 -1.38
C PRO A 42 -8.97 -18.67 -2.30
N ALA A 43 -9.11 -18.47 -3.62
CA ALA A 43 -8.93 -19.54 -4.59
C ALA A 43 -7.47 -20.02 -4.66
N ASN A 44 -6.52 -19.09 -4.49
CA ASN A 44 -5.09 -19.40 -4.55
C ASN A 44 -4.38 -19.35 -3.19
N ASN A 45 -5.12 -19.13 -2.09
CA ASN A 45 -4.61 -18.94 -0.73
C ASN A 45 -3.52 -17.86 -0.61
N LYS A 46 -3.58 -16.81 -1.43
CA LYS A 46 -2.61 -15.70 -1.41
C LYS A 46 -3.13 -14.53 -0.59
N LYS A 47 -2.21 -13.73 -0.06
CA LYS A 47 -2.55 -12.56 0.76
C LYS A 47 -1.63 -11.38 0.48
N ILE A 48 -2.20 -10.18 0.46
CA ILE A 48 -1.49 -8.91 0.63
C ILE A 48 -1.91 -8.33 1.97
N PHE A 49 -0.94 -7.93 2.79
CA PHE A 49 -1.18 -7.28 4.06
C PHE A 49 -0.61 -5.86 4.02
N ILE A 50 -1.45 -4.88 4.27
CA ILE A 50 -1.10 -3.47 4.31
C ILE A 50 -1.35 -2.97 5.73
N ASN A 51 -0.36 -2.35 6.34
CA ASN A 51 -0.47 -1.67 7.62
C ASN A 51 0.22 -0.30 7.54
N GLY A 52 0.23 0.46 8.65
CA GLY A 52 0.80 1.81 8.68
C GLY A 52 2.27 1.94 8.28
N ASN A 53 3.02 0.83 8.20
CA ASN A 53 4.46 0.85 7.91
C ASN A 53 4.85 0.13 6.61
N SER A 54 4.01 -0.77 6.10
CA SER A 54 4.42 -1.69 5.04
C SER A 54 3.28 -2.30 4.24
N ILE A 55 3.62 -2.73 3.04
CA ILE A 55 2.87 -3.64 2.18
C ILE A 55 3.66 -4.93 2.09
N SER A 56 3.09 -6.03 2.57
CA SER A 56 3.69 -7.36 2.60
C SER A 56 2.93 -8.32 1.67
N LEU A 57 3.67 -9.04 0.84
CA LEU A 57 3.14 -9.97 -0.17
C LEU A 57 3.41 -11.41 0.27
N PHE A 58 2.37 -12.24 0.34
CA PHE A 58 2.46 -13.64 0.75
C PHE A 58 2.06 -14.58 -0.39
N ASP A 59 2.81 -15.67 -0.56
CA ASP A 59 2.45 -16.75 -1.47
C ASP A 59 1.36 -17.67 -0.88
N LYS A 60 0.98 -18.70 -1.66
CA LYS A 60 -0.05 -19.68 -1.27
C LYS A 60 0.28 -20.49 0.00
N ASN A 61 1.56 -20.53 0.37
CA ASN A 61 2.08 -21.26 1.53
C ASN A 61 2.30 -20.31 2.72
N GLN A 62 1.78 -19.07 2.66
CA GLN A 62 2.00 -18.01 3.65
C GLN A 62 3.48 -17.60 3.80
N ASN A 63 4.31 -17.85 2.79
CA ASN A 63 5.66 -17.35 2.76
C ASN A 63 5.69 -15.91 2.25
N LEU A 64 6.47 -15.07 2.93
CA LEU A 64 6.72 -13.71 2.49
C LEU A 64 7.57 -13.70 1.19
N LYS A 65 7.11 -12.97 0.18
CA LYS A 65 7.80 -12.82 -1.12
C LYS A 65 8.24 -11.39 -1.42
N GLY A 66 7.62 -10.41 -0.78
CA GLY A 66 8.09 -9.04 -0.89
C GLY A 66 7.56 -8.15 0.22
N ILE A 67 8.34 -7.12 0.54
CA ILE A 67 7.92 -6.01 1.39
C ILE A 67 8.28 -4.71 0.69
N LEU A 68 7.34 -3.76 0.63
CA LEU A 68 7.62 -2.34 0.47
C LEU A 68 7.25 -1.67 1.79
N GLY A 69 8.16 -0.94 2.42
CA GLY A 69 7.86 -0.32 3.70
C GLY A 69 8.81 0.80 4.06
N ALA A 70 8.54 1.40 5.21
CA ALA A 70 9.36 2.43 5.79
C ALA A 70 9.40 2.28 7.32
N ASN A 71 10.41 2.88 7.92
CA ASN A 71 10.49 3.13 9.35
C ASN A 71 11.02 4.55 9.58
N ASN A 72 11.21 4.95 10.83
CA ASN A 72 11.67 6.29 11.20
C ASN A 72 13.06 6.66 10.65
N LYS A 73 13.79 5.70 10.07
CA LYS A 73 15.18 5.86 9.61
C LYS A 73 15.34 5.70 8.10
N SER A 74 14.52 4.86 7.46
CA SER A 74 14.73 4.44 6.08
C SER A 74 13.46 3.87 5.44
N GLY A 75 13.33 4.10 4.12
CA GLY A 75 12.43 3.35 3.25
C GLY A 75 13.14 2.12 2.69
N TYR A 76 12.40 1.04 2.43
CA TYR A 76 12.97 -0.20 1.92
C TYR A 76 12.01 -1.01 1.05
N VAL A 77 12.59 -1.75 0.11
CA VAL A 77 11.97 -2.81 -0.68
C VAL A 77 12.79 -4.08 -0.50
N TYR A 78 12.17 -5.16 -0.07
CA TYR A 78 12.79 -6.48 0.04
C TYR A 78 12.08 -7.47 -0.87
N LEU A 79 12.83 -8.35 -1.54
CA LEU A 79 12.27 -9.50 -2.25
C LEU A 79 12.89 -10.79 -1.74
N PHE A 80 12.07 -11.82 -1.66
CA PHE A 80 12.44 -13.14 -1.19
C PHE A 80 12.23 -14.17 -2.30
N ASN A 81 13.19 -15.09 -2.43
CA ASN A 81 13.10 -16.15 -3.44
C ASN A 81 12.15 -17.29 -3.01
N HIS A 82 12.08 -18.35 -3.81
CA HIS A 82 11.21 -19.49 -3.53
C HIS A 82 11.56 -20.22 -2.22
N ASN A 83 12.82 -20.17 -1.79
CA ASN A 83 13.33 -20.74 -0.53
C ASN A 83 13.23 -19.78 0.67
N ASN A 84 12.57 -18.62 0.50
CA ASN A 84 12.40 -17.59 1.52
C ASN A 84 13.69 -16.85 1.93
N TYR A 85 14.76 -16.97 1.15
CA TYR A 85 15.94 -16.14 1.34
C TYR A 85 15.71 -14.75 0.74
N LYS A 86 16.09 -13.71 1.48
CA LYS A 86 16.08 -12.34 0.98
C LYS A 86 17.22 -12.17 -0.02
N VAL A 87 16.87 -11.96 -1.28
CA VAL A 87 17.84 -11.88 -2.39
C VAL A 87 17.97 -10.47 -2.97
N PHE A 88 17.04 -9.58 -2.63
CA PHE A 88 17.08 -8.19 -3.06
C PHE A 88 16.75 -7.28 -1.89
N ARG A 89 17.49 -6.18 -1.78
CA ARG A 89 17.13 -5.04 -0.95
C ARG A 89 17.44 -3.76 -1.71
N ALA A 90 16.47 -2.87 -1.79
CA ALA A 90 16.67 -1.48 -2.16
C ALA A 90 16.10 -0.56 -1.07
N GLY A 91 16.59 0.67 -0.96
CA GLY A 91 16.08 1.62 0.03
C GLY A 91 17.04 2.77 0.28
N SER A 92 16.88 3.43 1.41
CA SER A 92 17.86 4.40 1.92
C SER A 92 18.76 3.77 2.98
N MET A 93 20.04 4.12 2.95
CA MET A 93 20.98 3.78 4.01
C MET A 93 20.70 4.58 5.27
N TYR A 94 21.04 3.98 6.39
CA TYR A 94 21.10 4.63 7.69
C TYR A 94 22.31 4.08 8.43
N GLY A 95 23.20 4.97 8.88
CA GLY A 95 24.47 4.60 9.51
C GLY A 95 25.69 4.83 8.60
N ASP A 96 26.88 4.54 9.16
CA ASP A 96 28.18 4.47 8.47
C ASP A 96 28.58 5.70 7.63
N GLY A 97 28.10 6.89 8.01
CA GLY A 97 28.42 8.14 7.32
C GLY A 97 27.73 8.32 5.96
N HIS A 98 26.83 7.43 5.58
CA HIS A 98 26.10 7.46 4.30
C HIS A 98 24.58 7.52 4.49
N THR A 99 24.12 7.97 5.67
CA THR A 99 22.69 8.12 5.99
C THR A 99 21.99 8.97 4.93
N GLY A 100 20.86 8.46 4.42
CA GLY A 100 20.07 9.13 3.38
C GLY A 100 20.41 8.69 1.96
N ASN A 101 21.60 8.12 1.71
CA ASN A 101 21.97 7.66 0.38
C ASN A 101 21.08 6.50 -0.07
N GLY A 102 20.74 6.48 -1.36
CA GLY A 102 20.12 5.31 -1.97
C GLY A 102 21.04 4.10 -1.90
N TYR A 103 20.47 2.91 -1.70
CA TYR A 103 21.20 1.65 -1.60
C TYR A 103 20.45 0.56 -2.33
N ILE A 104 21.17 -0.26 -3.08
CA ILE A 104 20.67 -1.49 -3.70
C ILE A 104 21.66 -2.61 -3.41
N SER A 105 21.15 -3.79 -3.10
CA SER A 105 21.95 -5.00 -2.89
C SER A 105 21.26 -6.23 -3.47
N LEU A 106 22.08 -7.11 -4.02
CA LEU A 106 21.70 -8.44 -4.49
C LEU A 106 22.45 -9.51 -3.72
N GLY A 107 21.71 -10.54 -3.29
CA GLY A 107 22.25 -11.77 -2.74
C GLY A 107 22.13 -12.93 -3.73
N ASN A 108 22.89 -13.99 -3.48
CA ASN A 108 22.79 -15.24 -4.23
C ASN A 108 21.48 -16.00 -3.87
N GLN A 109 21.31 -17.22 -4.38
CA GLN A 109 20.13 -18.05 -4.12
C GLN A 109 19.92 -18.48 -2.65
N TYR A 110 20.93 -18.31 -1.80
CA TYR A 110 20.88 -18.57 -0.36
C TYR A 110 20.74 -17.28 0.47
N GLY A 111 20.68 -16.12 -0.20
CA GLY A 111 20.63 -14.81 0.45
C GLY A 111 21.99 -14.29 0.91
N ASP A 112 23.08 -14.98 0.60
CA ASP A 112 24.42 -14.48 0.89
C ASP A 112 24.73 -13.27 0.01
N TYR A 113 25.48 -12.33 0.55
CA TYR A 113 25.87 -11.12 -0.15
C TYR A 113 26.56 -11.43 -1.48
N GLY A 114 26.04 -10.87 -2.57
CA GLY A 114 26.71 -10.84 -3.87
C GLY A 114 27.38 -9.49 -4.09
N TRP A 115 26.56 -8.46 -4.29
CA TRP A 115 27.04 -7.09 -4.48
C TRP A 115 26.05 -6.05 -3.96
N SER A 116 26.53 -4.85 -3.72
CA SER A 116 25.69 -3.68 -3.43
C SER A 116 26.30 -2.40 -3.99
N VAL A 117 25.44 -1.41 -4.21
CA VAL A 117 25.83 -0.06 -4.64
C VAL A 117 25.11 0.94 -3.76
N THR A 118 25.86 1.92 -3.27
CA THR A 118 25.36 3.10 -2.57
C THR A 118 25.42 4.31 -3.51
N GLY A 119 24.44 5.20 -3.42
CA GLY A 119 24.44 6.48 -4.13
C GLY A 119 25.72 7.25 -3.82
N LYS A 120 26.47 7.58 -4.88
CA LYS A 120 27.69 8.37 -4.80
C LYS A 120 27.30 9.85 -4.68
N GLU A 121 27.77 10.55 -3.65
CA GLU A 121 27.83 12.02 -3.66
C GLU A 121 28.60 12.43 -4.93
N SER A 122 27.96 13.17 -5.84
CA SER A 122 28.62 13.64 -7.06
C SER A 122 29.83 14.51 -6.69
N SER A 123 31.00 14.21 -7.25
CA SER A 123 32.21 15.03 -7.09
C SER A 123 32.10 16.44 -7.70
N GLU A 124 30.98 16.76 -8.38
CA GLU A 124 30.70 18.11 -8.86
C GLU A 124 30.13 19.04 -7.77
N HIS A 125 29.81 18.54 -6.58
CA HIS A 125 29.31 19.38 -5.48
C HIS A 125 30.42 20.09 -4.69
N TYR A 126 31.68 19.68 -4.84
CA TYR A 126 32.84 20.29 -4.18
C TYR A 126 33.81 20.98 -5.16
N LYS A 127 33.34 21.31 -6.38
CA LYS A 127 34.05 22.21 -7.29
C LYS A 127 33.44 23.61 -7.23
#